data_AF-A0A964ERH2-F1
#
_entry.id   AF-A0A964ERH2-F1
#
_cell.length_a   1.000
_cell.length_b   1.000
_cell.length_c   1.000
_cell.angle_alpha   90.00
_cell.angle_beta   90.00
_cell.angle_gamma   90.00
#
_symmetry.space_group_name_H-M   'P 1'
#
loop_
_entity.id
_entity.type
_entity.pdbx_description
1 polymer ?
#
loop_
_entity_poly.entity_id
_entity_poly.type
_entity_poly.pdbx_seq_one_letter_code
_entity_poly.pdbx_strand_id
1 'polypeptide(L)'
;MNTRNSLTHIFAAASLYGASLMGFGACADAPAPAPAEAPDDGIGLSAAELGSVLASCSTAGSSGYDSDTKTLTLALGGGVTEVVIAVPNKQLAVNHNPCVDSNGVALTTTSVKKIVVNGTTGDDEVIIDAAPGSFGGIFSVQGGITVDMGGGTGDAFKVRGSSGVDKWTVGVSGSDTFFELSGDKNADVMVSNAESFVIALGDGADTFTGAGGAISAAHLADGVTSLSAVTDDLVINGGAGNDTLTGGDGDDTISGGDGDDTFKAAAVADGADTLAGGAGTDTADYSARTGDLTVTLDGVANDGLASETDNVGTDVENITGGAGDDTLTGSNIGNKILGGDGDDTLSGGTGNGDCTLDVDVLEGGAGDDIFNQGSAADCGDSMVGGAGTDTANYGSRTNDLTIDIDNSSDDGEAAEGDNVKTDVEKVVGGAGDDVITGSSGADILDGGAGDDTLSGAAGDDTFLEGAADSGSDVMNGGLGTDTVDYSARVADLTVTLCMDSAAATGDSTVGDCATHNDGLAGELDQLINIEGVQAGTGDDDITGSTGNDTLEGGAGDDTIAGGGGADSIFGDDDDDTLTGGDGDDYIDGGAGTDTGDGEAGDGDICTQVTPTNCEL
;
A
#
# COMPACT_ATOMS: atom_id res chain seq x y z
N MET A 1 41.49 -16.17 46.69
CA MET A 1 42.66 -15.46 47.28
C MET A 1 42.57 -14.02 46.80
N ASN A 2 42.51 -13.03 47.72
CA ASN A 2 43.58 -12.04 47.97
C ASN A 2 43.99 -11.21 46.73
N THR A 3 44.05 -9.87 46.75
CA THR A 3 43.84 -8.89 47.84
C THR A 3 43.63 -7.46 47.28
N ARG A 4 43.21 -6.53 48.14
CA ARG A 4 43.17 -5.07 47.92
C ARG A 4 44.58 -4.43 47.84
N ASN A 5 44.59 -3.09 47.73
CA ASN A 5 45.65 -2.11 48.07
C ASN A 5 46.64 -1.81 46.93
N SER A 6 47.27 -0.62 46.80
CA SER A 6 47.22 0.66 47.56
C SER A 6 47.91 1.74 46.69
N LEU A 7 47.29 2.91 46.44
CA LEU A 7 47.53 4.20 47.11
C LEU A 7 48.91 4.88 46.89
N THR A 8 48.84 6.19 46.56
CA THR A 8 49.81 7.31 46.82
C THR A 8 51.20 7.39 46.16
N HIS A 9 51.52 8.57 45.61
CA HIS A 9 52.58 9.53 46.05
C HIS A 9 52.96 10.55 44.92
N ILE A 10 53.43 11.81 45.07
CA ILE A 10 53.38 12.98 46.01
C ILE A 10 53.65 14.25 45.13
N PHE A 11 53.19 15.45 45.51
CA PHE A 11 53.90 16.79 45.52
C PHE A 11 53.03 17.99 45.04
N ALA A 12 53.12 19.23 45.56
CA ALA A 12 53.23 19.78 46.93
C ALA A 12 53.14 21.34 46.88
N ALA A 13 53.05 21.99 48.06
CA ALA A 13 53.08 23.45 48.38
C ALA A 13 51.71 24.18 48.36
N ALA A 14 51.13 24.77 49.42
CA ALA A 14 51.47 25.18 50.82
C ALA A 14 51.76 26.69 51.05
N SER A 15 51.35 27.18 52.25
CA SER A 15 51.35 28.58 52.80
C SER A 15 50.00 29.33 52.65
N LEU A 16 49.09 29.51 53.63
CA LEU A 16 49.04 29.50 55.11
C LEU A 16 49.26 30.88 55.82
N TYR A 17 48.21 31.38 56.50
CA TYR A 17 48.09 32.27 57.70
C TYR A 17 46.61 32.76 57.70
N GLY A 18 45.75 32.74 58.72
CA GLY A 18 45.86 32.89 60.19
C GLY A 18 45.11 34.19 60.58
N ALA A 19 44.25 34.32 61.62
CA ALA A 19 43.82 33.44 62.71
C ALA A 19 42.45 33.88 63.32
N SER A 20 41.96 33.18 64.34
CA SER A 20 40.65 33.39 65.02
C SER A 20 40.73 34.24 66.31
N LEU A 21 39.64 34.90 66.74
CA LEU A 21 39.29 35.06 68.16
C LEU A 21 37.79 35.37 68.43
N MET A 22 37.34 35.10 69.67
CA MET A 22 35.95 35.17 70.17
C MET A 22 35.64 36.46 70.96
N GLY A 23 34.36 36.76 71.25
CA GLY A 23 33.97 37.72 72.31
C GLY A 23 32.45 37.89 72.53
N PHE A 24 31.98 37.75 73.78
CA PHE A 24 30.57 37.90 74.22
C PHE A 24 30.19 39.36 74.61
N GLY A 25 28.90 39.71 74.59
CA GLY A 25 28.33 40.89 75.28
C GLY A 25 26.85 41.17 74.94
N ALA A 26 26.01 41.59 75.90
CA ALA A 26 24.53 41.65 75.74
C ALA A 26 23.86 42.93 76.31
N CYS A 27 22.60 43.17 75.87
CA CYS A 27 21.51 44.01 76.44
C CYS A 27 21.64 45.56 76.50
N ALA A 28 20.72 46.32 75.87
CA ALA A 28 19.46 46.84 76.46
C ALA A 28 18.84 48.09 75.75
N ASP A 29 17.49 48.17 75.78
CA ASP A 29 16.57 49.34 75.77
C ASP A 29 16.42 50.37 74.59
N ALA A 30 15.38 50.15 73.75
CA ALA A 30 14.13 50.94 73.53
C ALA A 30 14.06 52.50 73.58
N PRO A 31 13.00 53.19 73.06
CA PRO A 31 11.98 52.88 72.03
C PRO A 31 11.72 54.03 70.98
N ALA A 32 10.66 53.90 70.15
CA ALA A 32 10.20 54.84 69.09
C ALA A 32 9.43 56.10 69.60
N PRO A 33 9.01 57.05 68.73
CA PRO A 33 7.68 56.92 68.07
C PRO A 33 7.53 57.52 66.64
N ALA A 34 6.40 57.22 65.99
CA ALA A 34 5.91 57.87 64.75
C ALA A 34 4.99 59.08 65.03
N PRO A 35 4.74 59.94 64.01
CA PRO A 35 3.35 60.28 63.62
C PRO A 35 3.22 60.48 62.07
N ALA A 36 2.04 60.59 61.43
CA ALA A 36 0.63 60.54 61.84
C ALA A 36 -0.26 60.13 60.64
N GLU A 37 -1.51 59.74 60.90
CA GLU A 37 -2.55 59.46 59.89
C GLU A 37 -3.14 60.73 59.25
N ALA A 38 -3.82 60.54 58.12
CA ALA A 38 -4.86 61.42 57.58
C ALA A 38 -6.07 60.56 57.14
N PRO A 39 -7.31 61.10 57.10
CA PRO A 39 -8.50 60.31 57.45
C PRO A 39 -9.23 59.61 56.30
N ASP A 40 -10.02 58.63 56.73
CA ASP A 40 -11.14 57.95 56.06
C ASP A 40 -12.27 58.94 55.65
N ASP A 41 -12.71 58.84 54.39
CA ASP A 41 -13.97 59.39 53.85
C ASP A 41 -14.70 58.26 53.07
N GLY A 42 -15.15 57.24 53.79
CA GLY A 42 -15.80 56.07 53.20
C GLY A 42 -17.13 56.35 52.49
N ILE A 43 -17.26 55.81 51.27
CA ILE A 43 -18.54 55.32 50.73
C ILE A 43 -18.35 53.82 50.49
N GLY A 44 -18.93 53.01 51.38
CA GLY A 44 -18.75 51.56 51.34
C GLY A 44 -19.60 50.87 50.28
N LEU A 45 -18.99 49.93 49.57
CA LEU A 45 -19.65 48.73 49.06
C LEU A 45 -18.87 47.51 49.58
N SER A 46 -19.58 46.41 49.84
CA SER A 46 -19.08 45.28 50.63
C SER A 46 -18.12 44.36 49.87
N ALA A 47 -17.15 43.79 50.59
CA ALA A 47 -16.15 42.85 50.09
C ALA A 47 -16.74 41.44 49.81
N ALA A 48 -17.70 41.35 48.87
CA ALA A 48 -18.39 40.10 48.55
C ALA A 48 -18.75 39.89 47.06
N GLU A 49 -18.50 40.86 46.14
CA GLU A 49 -19.09 40.79 44.78
C GLU A 49 -18.16 41.10 43.59
N LEU A 50 -16.87 41.40 43.75
CA LEU A 50 -15.93 41.51 42.62
C LEU A 50 -14.59 40.83 42.91
N GLY A 51 -14.12 40.02 41.96
CA GLY A 51 -13.07 39.02 42.15
C GLY A 51 -11.65 39.56 42.34
N SER A 52 -10.77 38.69 42.80
CA SER A 52 -9.34 38.97 43.00
C SER A 52 -8.60 39.09 41.66
N VAL A 53 -8.62 40.29 41.08
CA VAL A 53 -7.77 40.69 39.95
C VAL A 53 -6.29 40.66 40.38
N LEU A 54 -5.41 40.20 39.49
CA LEU A 54 -4.00 39.94 39.78
C LEU A 54 -3.23 41.19 40.24
N ALA A 55 -2.20 40.95 41.05
CA ALA A 55 -1.24 41.98 41.45
C ALA A 55 -0.02 42.12 40.50
N SER A 56 0.17 41.24 39.49
CA SER A 56 1.40 41.29 38.65
C SER A 56 1.37 40.68 37.23
N CYS A 57 0.26 40.13 36.72
CA CYS A 57 0.17 39.63 35.32
C CYS A 57 -1.07 40.15 34.58
N SER A 58 -1.15 41.46 34.34
CA SER A 58 -2.22 42.07 33.54
C SER A 58 -1.69 43.15 32.59
N THR A 59 -1.98 43.01 31.30
CA THR A 59 -1.90 44.08 30.29
C THR A 59 -3.28 44.70 29.97
N ALA A 60 -4.39 43.98 30.22
CA ALA A 60 -5.75 44.49 30.08
C ALA A 60 -6.73 43.86 31.11
N GLY A 61 -7.91 44.47 31.25
CA GLY A 61 -8.82 44.32 32.40
C GLY A 61 -9.66 43.03 32.51
N SER A 62 -9.29 41.95 31.83
CA SER A 62 -9.97 40.64 31.89
C SER A 62 -9.02 39.45 32.14
N SER A 63 -7.72 39.67 32.29
CA SER A 63 -6.79 38.62 32.72
C SER A 63 -7.00 38.24 34.19
N GLY A 64 -7.02 36.93 34.49
CA GLY A 64 -7.45 36.38 35.78
C GLY A 64 -6.80 35.03 36.07
N TYR A 65 -6.57 34.68 37.35
CA TYR A 65 -6.24 33.31 37.76
C TYR A 65 -7.35 32.80 38.69
N ASP A 66 -8.07 31.80 38.24
CA ASP A 66 -9.05 31.05 39.03
C ASP A 66 -8.32 29.96 39.82
N SER A 67 -8.34 30.04 41.15
CA SER A 67 -7.70 29.08 42.04
C SER A 67 -8.42 27.74 42.15
N ASP A 68 -9.71 27.71 41.85
CA ASP A 68 -10.59 26.55 42.04
C ASP A 68 -10.54 25.64 40.80
N THR A 69 -10.60 26.22 39.60
CA THR A 69 -10.34 25.50 38.35
C THR A 69 -8.85 25.39 38.02
N LYS A 70 -8.00 26.21 38.67
CA LYS A 70 -6.58 26.40 38.35
C LYS A 70 -6.35 26.95 36.93
N THR A 71 -7.26 27.78 36.44
CA THR A 71 -7.21 28.39 35.11
C THR A 71 -6.54 29.76 35.15
N LEU A 72 -5.51 30.00 34.34
CA LEU A 72 -4.95 31.32 34.07
C LEU A 72 -5.50 31.86 32.76
N THR A 73 -6.37 32.85 32.81
CA THR A 73 -6.86 33.57 31.63
C THR A 73 -6.01 34.81 31.35
N LEU A 74 -5.58 34.98 30.11
CA LEU A 74 -4.84 36.13 29.59
C LEU A 74 -5.67 36.75 28.46
N ALA A 75 -6.21 37.95 28.67
CA ALA A 75 -6.93 38.66 27.62
C ALA A 75 -6.00 39.65 26.92
N LEU A 76 -5.89 39.52 25.60
CA LEU A 76 -5.20 40.49 24.75
C LEU A 76 -6.06 41.76 24.66
N GLY A 77 -5.49 42.90 25.04
CA GLY A 77 -6.17 44.18 24.94
C GLY A 77 -5.90 44.78 23.57
N GLY A 78 -6.90 45.38 22.92
CA GLY A 78 -6.76 45.92 21.57
C GLY A 78 -5.52 46.82 21.40
N GLY A 79 -4.52 46.32 20.67
CA GLY A 79 -3.19 46.93 20.51
C GLY A 79 -2.03 46.20 21.20
N VAL A 80 -2.25 45.05 21.84
CA VAL A 80 -1.20 44.12 22.29
C VAL A 80 -1.09 43.01 21.25
N THR A 81 -0.04 43.04 20.41
CA THR A 81 0.18 42.04 19.33
C THR A 81 1.21 40.97 19.70
N GLU A 82 1.73 40.95 20.94
CA GLU A 82 2.71 39.95 21.40
C GLU A 82 2.54 39.67 22.90
N VAL A 83 2.44 38.39 23.29
CA VAL A 83 2.49 37.93 24.68
C VAL A 83 3.46 36.77 24.85
N VAL A 84 4.54 37.01 25.60
CA VAL A 84 5.56 36.03 25.97
C VAL A 84 5.25 35.40 27.33
N ILE A 85 4.91 34.12 27.36
CA ILE A 85 4.79 33.28 28.55
C ILE A 85 6.14 32.59 28.79
N ALA A 86 6.77 32.83 29.94
CA ALA A 86 8.07 32.24 30.29
C ALA A 86 8.01 31.62 31.69
N VAL A 87 8.95 30.72 32.02
CA VAL A 87 9.03 30.11 33.37
C VAL A 87 10.41 30.28 34.04
N PRO A 88 10.92 31.53 34.16
CA PRO A 88 12.22 31.76 34.78
C PRO A 88 12.26 31.24 36.23
N ASN A 89 13.27 30.43 36.55
CA ASN A 89 13.47 29.86 37.89
C ASN A 89 12.25 29.07 38.44
N LYS A 90 11.48 28.39 37.56
CA LYS A 90 10.26 27.63 37.89
C LYS A 90 9.03 28.46 38.29
N GLN A 91 9.10 29.79 38.19
CA GLN A 91 7.95 30.69 38.35
C GLN A 91 7.42 31.12 36.98
N LEU A 92 6.11 30.98 36.77
CA LEU A 92 5.42 31.45 35.57
C LEU A 92 5.45 32.98 35.50
N ALA A 93 5.74 33.52 34.33
CA ALA A 93 5.82 34.94 34.05
C ALA A 93 5.18 35.27 32.70
N VAL A 94 4.55 36.44 32.58
CA VAL A 94 3.94 36.94 31.35
C VAL A 94 4.55 38.30 31.01
N ASN A 95 5.09 38.43 29.79
CA ASN A 95 5.89 39.57 29.34
C ASN A 95 6.99 39.93 30.36
N HIS A 96 7.71 38.91 30.84
CA HIS A 96 8.74 38.97 31.89
C HIS A 96 8.27 39.39 33.30
N ASN A 97 6.97 39.63 33.52
CA ASN A 97 6.42 39.93 34.85
C ASN A 97 6.03 38.62 35.56
N PRO A 98 6.52 38.34 36.79
CA PRO A 98 6.20 37.09 37.49
C PRO A 98 4.73 37.05 37.91
N CYS A 99 4.02 35.98 37.58
CA CYS A 99 2.63 35.80 37.99
C CYS A 99 2.54 35.25 39.42
N VAL A 100 1.54 35.72 40.16
CA VAL A 100 1.21 35.28 41.52
C VAL A 100 -0.30 35.09 41.68
N ASP A 101 -0.69 34.24 42.62
CA ASP A 101 -2.09 34.08 43.05
C ASP A 101 -2.58 35.29 43.87
N SER A 102 -3.85 35.25 44.30
CA SER A 102 -4.46 36.28 45.16
C SER A 102 -3.81 36.44 46.54
N ASN A 103 -2.93 35.53 46.94
CA ASN A 103 -2.15 35.56 48.19
C ASN A 103 -0.70 36.02 47.97
N GLY A 104 -0.30 36.31 46.73
CA GLY A 104 1.09 36.66 46.37
C GLY A 104 2.03 35.46 46.24
N VAL A 105 1.51 34.24 46.17
CA VAL A 105 2.29 33.01 45.95
C VAL A 105 2.60 32.88 44.45
N ALA A 106 3.86 32.63 44.13
CA ALA A 106 4.33 32.39 42.76
C ALA A 106 3.53 31.29 42.06
N LEU A 107 2.94 31.60 40.90
CA LEU A 107 2.38 30.57 40.02
C LEU A 107 3.53 29.78 39.38
N THR A 108 3.32 28.48 39.21
CA THR A 108 4.27 27.52 38.62
C THR A 108 3.52 26.59 37.65
N THR A 109 4.25 25.83 36.86
CA THR A 109 3.69 24.78 35.98
C THR A 109 2.88 23.71 36.73
N THR A 110 3.05 23.58 38.05
CA THR A 110 2.29 22.64 38.89
C THR A 110 1.08 23.26 39.59
N SER A 111 0.98 24.59 39.63
CA SER A 111 -0.17 25.29 40.22
C SER A 111 -1.26 25.61 39.20
N VAL A 112 -0.89 25.85 37.93
CA VAL A 112 -1.82 26.10 36.82
C VAL A 112 -2.17 24.78 36.14
N LYS A 113 -3.46 24.52 35.91
CA LYS A 113 -3.95 23.36 35.14
C LYS A 113 -4.36 23.71 33.72
N LYS A 114 -4.88 24.92 33.51
CA LYS A 114 -5.34 25.41 32.21
C LYS A 114 -4.79 26.82 32.01
N ILE A 115 -4.22 27.10 30.85
CA ILE A 115 -4.00 28.48 30.41
C ILE A 115 -5.06 28.75 29.35
N VAL A 116 -5.71 29.90 29.43
CA VAL A 116 -6.61 30.42 28.40
C VAL A 116 -6.02 31.72 27.89
N VAL A 117 -5.72 31.83 26.60
CA VAL A 117 -5.49 33.13 25.98
C VAL A 117 -6.73 33.48 25.18
N ASN A 118 -7.22 34.71 25.33
CA ASN A 118 -8.30 35.28 24.52
C ASN A 118 -7.70 36.40 23.66
N GLY A 119 -7.60 36.20 22.36
CA GLY A 119 -7.17 37.19 21.39
C GLY A 119 -8.26 38.17 20.99
N THR A 120 -8.03 38.87 19.89
CA THR A 120 -8.84 39.99 19.41
C THR A 120 -9.31 39.78 17.96
N THR A 121 -9.46 40.83 17.17
CA THR A 121 -9.88 40.75 15.76
C THR A 121 -8.79 41.32 14.85
N GLY A 122 -7.54 41.02 15.16
CA GLY A 122 -6.36 41.52 14.45
C GLY A 122 -5.07 40.98 15.07
N ASP A 123 -4.05 40.86 14.23
CA ASP A 123 -2.79 40.14 14.38
C ASP A 123 -2.23 40.05 15.83
N ASP A 124 -2.41 38.89 16.45
CA ASP A 124 -2.09 38.55 17.86
C ASP A 124 -1.03 37.41 17.96
N GLU A 125 0.20 37.71 18.38
CA GLU A 125 1.29 36.73 18.59
C GLU A 125 1.35 36.25 20.06
N VAL A 126 1.42 34.93 20.29
CA VAL A 126 1.57 34.32 21.62
C VAL A 126 2.80 33.42 21.62
N ILE A 127 3.72 33.62 22.55
CA ILE A 127 5.03 32.95 22.54
C ILE A 127 5.25 32.27 23.88
N ILE A 128 5.55 30.97 23.91
CA ILE A 128 6.06 30.29 25.11
C ILE A 128 7.58 30.13 25.00
N ASP A 129 8.32 30.82 25.88
CA ASP A 129 9.78 30.95 25.82
C ASP A 129 10.47 30.22 26.99
N ALA A 130 11.26 29.20 26.66
CA ALA A 130 12.04 28.38 27.59
C ALA A 130 13.50 28.85 27.70
N ALA A 131 13.74 30.03 28.28
CA ALA A 131 15.09 30.58 28.43
C ALA A 131 16.10 29.64 29.17
N PRO A 132 17.41 29.70 28.84
CA PRO A 132 18.37 28.63 29.15
C PRO A 132 18.48 28.24 30.63
N GLY A 133 18.47 26.93 30.90
CA GLY A 133 18.76 26.34 32.21
C GLY A 133 17.60 26.29 33.20
N SER A 134 16.37 26.62 32.80
CA SER A 134 15.18 26.57 33.68
C SER A 134 14.47 25.20 33.68
N PHE A 135 14.59 24.40 32.62
CA PHE A 135 13.91 23.11 32.46
C PHE A 135 14.86 21.91 32.46
N GLY A 136 15.40 21.59 33.63
CA GLY A 136 16.02 20.28 33.88
C GLY A 136 15.00 19.15 34.05
N GLY A 137 14.03 19.01 33.13
CA GLY A 137 12.97 18.00 33.17
C GLY A 137 11.65 18.41 32.50
N ILE A 138 10.80 17.41 32.27
CA ILE A 138 9.52 17.44 31.53
C ILE A 138 8.63 18.65 31.90
N PHE A 139 8.19 19.40 30.89
CA PHE A 139 7.06 20.34 31.01
C PHE A 139 5.76 19.56 30.80
N SER A 140 4.85 19.61 31.78
CA SER A 140 3.53 18.96 31.72
C SER A 140 2.50 19.83 32.43
N VAL A 141 1.37 20.08 31.76
CA VAL A 141 0.22 20.84 32.26
C VAL A 141 -0.97 19.89 32.36
N GLN A 142 -1.42 19.58 33.59
CA GLN A 142 -2.42 18.55 33.89
C GLN A 142 -3.89 18.98 33.62
N GLY A 143 -4.16 19.62 32.48
CA GLY A 143 -5.49 20.11 32.10
C GLY A 143 -5.51 20.98 30.83
N GLY A 144 -4.55 20.75 29.93
CA GLY A 144 -4.45 21.45 28.65
C GLY A 144 -3.98 22.91 28.71
N ILE A 145 -3.75 23.46 27.52
CA ILE A 145 -3.62 24.89 27.26
C ILE A 145 -4.66 25.15 26.18
N THR A 146 -5.61 26.07 26.38
CA THR A 146 -6.55 26.47 25.32
C THR A 146 -6.14 27.85 24.86
N VAL A 147 -5.76 28.00 23.59
CA VAL A 147 -5.47 29.30 22.98
C VAL A 147 -6.63 29.59 22.02
N ASP A 148 -7.39 30.65 22.32
CA ASP A 148 -8.39 31.24 21.45
C ASP A 148 -7.77 32.53 20.91
N MET A 149 -7.31 32.50 19.65
CA MET A 149 -6.64 33.65 19.01
C MET A 149 -7.66 34.72 18.55
N GLY A 150 -8.95 34.38 18.52
CA GLY A 150 -10.01 35.28 18.10
C GLY A 150 -10.30 35.22 16.60
N GLY A 151 -10.12 36.33 15.90
CA GLY A 151 -10.44 36.46 14.47
C GLY A 151 -9.59 37.50 13.77
N GLY A 152 -8.28 37.43 13.97
CA GLY A 152 -7.28 38.13 13.18
C GLY A 152 -7.10 37.51 11.79
N THR A 153 -5.99 37.85 11.14
CA THR A 153 -5.57 37.28 9.85
C THR A 153 -4.04 37.12 9.75
N GLY A 154 -3.38 37.13 10.91
CA GLY A 154 -1.93 37.22 11.08
C GLY A 154 -1.54 36.93 12.52
N ASP A 155 -2.36 36.14 13.20
CA ASP A 155 -2.13 35.66 14.56
C ASP A 155 -0.99 34.61 14.52
N ALA A 156 -0.31 34.33 15.64
CA ALA A 156 0.78 33.35 15.65
C ALA A 156 1.11 32.80 17.04
N PHE A 157 0.91 31.51 17.27
CA PHE A 157 1.35 30.78 18.45
C PHE A 157 2.74 30.15 18.25
N LYS A 158 3.71 30.49 19.10
CA LYS A 158 5.12 30.07 18.97
C LYS A 158 5.64 29.40 20.22
N VAL A 159 6.37 28.29 20.05
CA VAL A 159 7.10 27.63 21.13
C VAL A 159 8.60 27.71 20.84
N ARG A 160 9.39 28.16 21.82
CA ARG A 160 10.86 28.28 21.71
C ARG A 160 11.54 27.38 22.73
N GLY A 161 12.32 26.40 22.26
CA GLY A 161 13.25 25.63 23.08
C GLY A 161 14.61 26.31 23.28
N SER A 162 15.55 25.60 23.90
CA SER A 162 16.82 26.12 24.39
C SER A 162 18.03 25.39 23.81
N SER A 163 19.12 25.23 24.57
CA SER A 163 20.23 24.35 24.17
C SER A 163 20.35 23.22 25.19
N GLY A 164 19.83 22.05 24.84
CA GLY A 164 19.70 20.94 25.77
C GLY A 164 19.07 19.70 25.14
N VAL A 165 18.19 19.04 25.91
CA VAL A 165 17.21 18.09 25.40
C VAL A 165 15.88 18.53 26.01
N ASP A 166 15.12 19.32 25.27
CA ASP A 166 13.88 19.92 25.72
C ASP A 166 12.69 19.06 25.25
N LYS A 167 12.12 18.28 26.17
CA LYS A 167 10.90 17.48 25.93
C LYS A 167 9.65 18.21 26.41
N TRP A 168 8.75 18.47 25.46
CA TRP A 168 7.40 18.99 25.70
C TRP A 168 6.39 17.85 25.66
N THR A 169 5.48 17.80 26.64
CA THR A 169 4.39 16.80 26.65
C THR A 169 3.12 17.46 27.20
N VAL A 170 2.08 17.49 26.39
CA VAL A 170 0.80 18.11 26.75
C VAL A 170 -0.32 17.08 26.54
N GLY A 171 -1.16 16.89 27.56
CA GLY A 171 -2.25 15.90 27.57
C GLY A 171 -2.35 15.13 28.89
N VAL A 172 -3.59 14.84 29.32
CA VAL A 172 -3.99 13.88 30.38
C VAL A 172 -5.43 13.44 30.10
N SER A 173 -5.85 12.28 30.62
CA SER A 173 -7.21 11.72 30.44
C SER A 173 -8.36 12.72 30.71
N GLY A 174 -9.27 12.88 29.75
CA GLY A 174 -10.36 13.85 29.83
C GLY A 174 -11.25 13.89 28.58
N SER A 175 -11.89 15.03 28.38
CA SER A 175 -12.42 15.46 27.09
C SER A 175 -12.14 16.95 27.06
N ASP A 176 -11.06 17.31 26.36
CA ASP A 176 -10.41 18.61 26.48
C ASP A 176 -10.13 19.18 25.08
N THR A 177 -10.49 20.46 24.86
CA THR A 177 -10.13 21.18 23.63
C THR A 177 -8.67 21.64 23.72
N PHE A 178 -7.83 21.07 22.87
CA PHE A 178 -6.37 21.25 22.90
C PHE A 178 -5.92 22.52 22.17
N PHE A 179 -6.50 22.82 21.01
CA PHE A 179 -6.44 24.14 20.35
C PHE A 179 -7.78 24.41 19.67
N GLU A 180 -8.26 25.66 19.74
CA GLU A 180 -9.54 26.09 19.14
C GLU A 180 -9.29 27.32 18.25
N LEU A 181 -8.87 27.07 17.01
CA LEU A 181 -8.51 28.10 16.02
C LEU A 181 -9.68 28.39 15.07
N SER A 182 -10.92 28.37 15.57
CA SER A 182 -12.16 28.30 14.78
C SER A 182 -12.54 29.59 14.02
N GLY A 183 -11.55 30.41 13.63
CA GLY A 183 -11.72 31.71 12.98
C GLY A 183 -10.60 32.14 12.01
N ASP A 184 -9.40 31.55 12.03
CA ASP A 184 -8.29 31.94 11.14
C ASP A 184 -8.30 31.18 9.80
N LYS A 185 -7.29 31.44 8.96
CA LYS A 185 -7.02 30.85 7.63
C LYS A 185 -5.54 30.77 7.26
N ASN A 186 -4.58 30.99 8.18
CA ASN A 186 -3.13 30.94 7.89
C ASN A 186 -2.30 30.43 9.10
N ALA A 187 -0.99 30.27 8.89
CA ALA A 187 -0.03 29.55 9.75
C ALA A 187 0.04 29.95 11.24
N ASP A 188 -0.75 29.23 12.05
CA ASP A 188 -0.96 29.53 13.47
C ASP A 188 0.04 28.92 14.47
N VAL A 189 0.74 27.82 14.17
CA VAL A 189 1.59 27.11 15.16
C VAL A 189 3.03 26.93 14.67
N MET A 190 3.99 27.62 15.30
CA MET A 190 5.43 27.47 15.02
C MET A 190 6.21 26.96 16.24
N VAL A 191 6.63 25.70 16.22
CA VAL A 191 7.61 25.15 17.18
C VAL A 191 9.02 25.37 16.64
N SER A 192 9.92 25.93 17.44
CA SER A 192 11.29 26.25 17.03
C SER A 192 12.32 25.86 18.09
N ASN A 193 13.38 25.17 17.67
CA ASN A 193 14.49 24.70 18.52
C ASN A 193 14.05 23.77 19.67
N ALA A 194 13.06 22.89 19.47
CA ALA A 194 12.70 21.85 20.42
C ALA A 194 13.22 20.50 19.93
N GLU A 195 13.87 19.71 20.80
CA GLU A 195 14.35 18.37 20.44
C GLU A 195 13.27 17.28 20.54
N SER A 196 12.14 17.53 21.23
CA SER A 196 10.97 16.65 21.21
C SER A 196 9.68 17.38 21.60
N PHE A 197 8.69 17.37 20.70
CA PHE A 197 7.34 17.88 20.94
C PHE A 197 6.34 16.73 20.86
N VAL A 198 5.57 16.46 21.91
CA VAL A 198 4.61 15.34 21.94
C VAL A 198 3.23 15.81 22.37
N ILE A 199 2.25 15.62 21.50
CA ILE A 199 0.82 15.71 21.82
C ILE A 199 0.38 14.31 22.25
N ALA A 200 0.14 14.12 23.55
CA ALA A 200 -0.24 12.81 24.10
C ALA A 200 -1.74 12.79 24.40
N LEU A 201 -2.54 12.43 23.41
CA LEU A 201 -3.99 12.25 23.56
C LEU A 201 -4.26 10.99 24.40
N GLY A 202 -5.27 11.05 25.27
CA GLY A 202 -5.56 9.98 26.22
C GLY A 202 -6.80 9.16 25.84
N ASP A 203 -7.28 8.33 26.77
CA ASP A 203 -8.64 7.80 26.68
C ASP A 203 -9.64 8.98 26.76
N GLY A 204 -10.23 9.36 25.63
CA GLY A 204 -11.11 10.53 25.53
C GLY A 204 -11.66 10.77 24.13
N ALA A 205 -12.60 11.71 24.03
CA ALA A 205 -12.92 12.37 22.77
C ALA A 205 -12.17 13.71 22.79
N ASP A 206 -10.97 13.69 22.22
CA ASP A 206 -10.08 14.83 22.09
C ASP A 206 -10.26 15.47 20.69
N THR A 207 -10.03 16.77 20.56
CA THR A 207 -10.30 17.50 19.33
C THR A 207 -9.19 18.50 19.05
N PHE A 208 -8.57 18.36 17.88
CA PHE A 208 -7.59 19.28 17.32
C PHE A 208 -8.22 19.94 16.08
N THR A 209 -8.47 21.25 16.14
CA THR A 209 -9.10 22.01 15.05
C THR A 209 -8.27 23.24 14.70
N GLY A 210 -7.59 23.16 13.57
CA GLY A 210 -7.06 24.31 12.83
C GLY A 210 -8.02 24.73 11.72
N ALA A 211 -8.02 26.01 11.36
CA ALA A 211 -8.71 26.49 10.17
C ALA A 211 -7.68 27.10 9.21
N GLY A 212 -7.31 26.35 8.17
CA GLY A 212 -6.47 26.80 7.05
C GLY A 212 -4.97 26.94 7.34
N GLY A 213 -4.15 26.16 6.61
CA GLY A 213 -2.73 26.43 6.41
C GLY A 213 -1.79 26.18 7.59
N ALA A 214 -0.93 25.16 7.44
CA ALA A 214 0.25 24.87 8.26
C ALA A 214 0.01 24.36 9.70
N ILE A 215 -0.40 23.10 9.79
CA ILE A 215 0.27 22.17 10.71
C ILE A 215 1.57 21.74 10.03
N SER A 216 2.72 22.32 10.39
CA SER A 216 4.00 21.70 10.01
C SER A 216 4.23 20.50 10.92
N ALA A 217 3.92 19.30 10.43
CA ALA A 217 3.92 18.06 11.23
C ALA A 217 5.33 17.51 11.49
N ALA A 218 6.23 18.38 11.95
CA ALA A 218 7.59 18.02 12.33
C ALA A 218 7.65 17.05 13.54
N HIS A 219 6.53 16.75 14.20
CA HIS A 219 6.34 15.78 15.28
C HIS A 219 4.83 15.43 15.43
N LEU A 220 4.30 14.59 14.54
CA LEU A 220 3.30 13.61 14.97
C LEU A 220 4.11 12.37 15.40
N ALA A 221 3.64 11.63 16.42
CA ALA A 221 4.34 10.43 16.89
C ALA A 221 3.34 9.49 17.57
N ASP A 222 3.37 8.21 17.16
CA ASP A 222 2.67 7.06 17.75
C ASP A 222 1.13 7.23 17.89
N GLY A 223 0.40 6.72 16.88
CA GLY A 223 -1.03 6.41 17.01
C GLY A 223 -2.04 7.44 16.50
N VAL A 224 -1.70 8.29 15.51
CA VAL A 224 -2.69 9.14 14.81
C VAL A 224 -3.33 8.35 13.68
N THR A 225 -4.55 7.84 13.87
CA THR A 225 -5.12 6.78 13.00
C THR A 225 -6.00 7.26 11.83
N SER A 226 -6.17 8.57 11.62
CA SER A 226 -6.83 9.15 10.43
C SER A 226 -6.82 10.68 10.46
N LEU A 227 -6.48 11.34 9.35
CA LEU A 227 -6.65 12.79 9.17
C LEU A 227 -7.64 13.15 8.03
N SER A 228 -8.73 12.39 7.93
CA SER A 228 -9.76 12.58 6.91
C SER A 228 -10.37 14.00 6.92
N ALA A 229 -10.50 14.59 5.72
CA ALA A 229 -11.05 15.92 5.41
C ALA A 229 -10.15 17.14 5.68
N VAL A 230 -8.82 17.00 5.55
CA VAL A 230 -7.92 18.14 5.32
C VAL A 230 -7.75 18.32 3.80
N THR A 231 -8.02 19.53 3.30
CA THR A 231 -7.99 19.88 1.86
C THR A 231 -6.81 20.80 1.50
N ASP A 232 -5.81 20.88 2.37
CA ASP A 232 -4.62 21.73 2.24
C ASP A 232 -3.39 20.81 2.30
N ASP A 233 -2.42 21.03 1.41
CA ASP A 233 -1.14 20.30 1.32
C ASP A 233 -0.46 20.11 2.70
N LEU A 234 -0.11 18.87 3.03
CA LEU A 234 0.53 18.44 4.26
C LEU A 234 1.98 18.02 4.04
N VAL A 235 2.75 18.07 5.13
CA VAL A 235 4.07 17.44 5.20
C VAL A 235 4.11 16.58 6.47
N ILE A 236 4.05 15.27 6.29
CA ILE A 236 3.93 14.24 7.33
C ILE A 236 5.26 13.47 7.47
N ASN A 237 5.63 13.13 8.71
CA ASN A 237 6.74 12.24 9.02
C ASN A 237 6.32 11.33 10.19
N GLY A 238 6.31 10.00 10.00
CA GLY A 238 6.00 9.03 11.06
C GLY A 238 7.14 8.94 12.09
N GLY A 239 8.35 8.81 11.56
CA GLY A 239 9.60 9.03 12.28
C GLY A 239 10.29 7.74 12.70
N ALA A 240 9.74 7.02 13.67
CA ALA A 240 10.31 5.74 14.11
C ALA A 240 9.30 4.84 14.83
N GLY A 241 9.12 3.63 14.31
CA GLY A 241 8.02 2.73 14.61
C GLY A 241 7.38 2.26 13.31
N ASN A 242 6.41 1.36 13.41
CA ASN A 242 5.59 0.94 12.27
C ASN A 242 4.32 1.80 12.29
N ASP A 243 4.30 2.86 11.48
CA ASP A 243 3.26 3.86 11.43
C ASP A 243 2.22 3.55 10.33
N THR A 244 1.05 4.18 10.44
CA THR A 244 0.02 4.16 9.40
C THR A 244 -0.38 5.58 9.10
N LEU A 245 -0.12 6.04 7.89
CA LEU A 245 -0.15 7.44 7.49
C LEU A 245 -1.24 7.64 6.43
N THR A 246 -1.95 8.77 6.50
CA THR A 246 -2.96 9.21 5.53
C THR A 246 -2.71 10.68 5.24
N GLY A 247 -2.63 11.07 3.97
CA GLY A 247 -2.55 12.48 3.58
C GLY A 247 -3.85 13.22 3.89
N GLY A 248 -4.78 13.19 2.95
CA GLY A 248 -6.04 13.93 3.03
C GLY A 248 -6.72 14.01 1.67
N ASP A 249 -7.16 15.22 1.30
CA ASP A 249 -7.63 15.55 -0.04
C ASP A 249 -6.64 16.52 -0.76
N GLY A 250 -5.43 16.74 -0.22
CA GLY A 250 -4.43 17.73 -0.67
C GLY A 250 -3.24 17.09 -1.40
N ASP A 251 -2.34 17.90 -1.98
CA ASP A 251 -1.09 17.40 -2.59
C ASP A 251 -0.04 17.18 -1.48
N ASP A 252 -0.01 16.00 -0.85
CA ASP A 252 0.70 15.78 0.41
C ASP A 252 2.12 15.21 0.23
N THR A 253 3.02 15.51 1.17
CA THR A 253 4.36 14.90 1.23
C THR A 253 4.47 14.05 2.48
N ILE A 254 4.49 12.73 2.32
CA ILE A 254 4.42 11.76 3.41
C ILE A 254 5.73 10.96 3.46
N SER A 255 6.37 10.95 4.63
CA SER A 255 7.55 10.14 4.89
C SER A 255 7.27 9.18 6.05
N GLY A 256 7.59 7.90 5.86
CA GLY A 256 7.54 6.87 6.90
C GLY A 256 8.60 7.15 7.98
N GLY A 257 9.79 6.57 7.84
CA GLY A 257 10.92 6.82 8.74
C GLY A 257 11.76 5.57 8.99
N ASP A 258 11.98 5.24 10.27
CA ASP A 258 12.60 3.98 10.72
C ASP A 258 11.50 2.97 11.16
N GLY A 259 11.13 2.00 10.32
CA GLY A 259 10.17 0.94 10.64
C GLY A 259 9.42 0.44 9.40
N ASP A 260 8.47 -0.49 9.57
CA ASP A 260 7.65 -1.00 8.46
C ASP A 260 6.32 -0.23 8.43
N ASP A 261 6.23 0.78 7.55
CA ASP A 261 5.19 1.79 7.51
C ASP A 261 4.10 1.49 6.45
N THR A 262 2.93 2.13 6.58
CA THR A 262 1.82 1.97 5.63
C THR A 262 1.19 3.32 5.24
N PHE A 263 1.27 3.67 3.96
CA PHE A 263 0.61 4.83 3.37
C PHE A 263 -0.78 4.41 2.87
N LYS A 264 -1.86 4.93 3.48
CA LYS A 264 -3.24 4.59 3.11
C LYS A 264 -3.88 5.71 2.31
N ALA A 265 -4.23 5.42 1.06
CA ALA A 265 -4.99 6.33 0.21
C ALA A 265 -6.45 6.49 0.70
N ALA A 266 -7.13 7.55 0.29
CA ALA A 266 -8.57 7.66 0.52
C ALA A 266 -9.37 6.66 -0.34
N ALA A 267 -10.70 6.62 -0.18
CA ALA A 267 -11.59 5.77 -0.99
C ALA A 267 -12.00 6.40 -2.34
N VAL A 268 -11.50 7.61 -2.62
CA VAL A 268 -11.77 8.42 -3.82
C VAL A 268 -10.49 9.18 -4.16
N ALA A 269 -10.36 9.67 -5.39
CA ALA A 269 -9.20 10.47 -5.78
C ALA A 269 -8.97 11.65 -4.83
N ASP A 270 -7.74 11.77 -4.33
CA ASP A 270 -7.24 12.84 -3.47
C ASP A 270 -6.31 13.78 -4.30
N GLY A 271 -5.28 14.37 -3.70
CA GLY A 271 -4.32 15.22 -4.41
C GLY A 271 -3.18 14.40 -5.01
N ALA A 272 -2.15 15.08 -5.53
CA ALA A 272 -0.95 14.42 -6.03
C ALA A 272 0.06 14.21 -4.88
N ASP A 273 0.03 13.03 -4.26
CA ASP A 273 0.86 12.74 -3.08
C ASP A 273 2.30 12.36 -3.45
N THR A 274 3.22 12.53 -2.49
CA THR A 274 4.61 12.06 -2.57
C THR A 274 4.90 11.18 -1.36
N LEU A 275 5.11 9.89 -1.59
CA LEU A 275 5.30 8.87 -0.57
C LEU A 275 6.76 8.41 -0.54
N ALA A 276 7.40 8.45 0.62
CA ALA A 276 8.77 7.94 0.82
C ALA A 276 8.80 7.06 2.07
N GLY A 277 9.01 5.75 1.91
CA GLY A 277 9.02 4.78 3.01
C GLY A 277 10.14 5.09 4.00
N GLY A 278 11.36 4.77 3.58
CA GLY A 278 12.59 5.21 4.24
C GLY A 278 13.47 4.05 4.67
N ALA A 279 13.14 3.36 5.77
CA ALA A 279 13.98 2.33 6.35
C ALA A 279 13.19 1.24 7.10
N GLY A 280 12.56 0.35 6.34
CA GLY A 280 12.02 -0.91 6.83
C GLY A 280 11.49 -1.79 5.72
N THR A 281 10.18 -1.97 5.66
CA THR A 281 9.46 -2.65 4.58
C THR A 281 8.11 -1.98 4.44
N ASP A 282 8.07 -0.97 3.58
CA ASP A 282 7.02 0.04 3.56
C ASP A 282 5.96 -0.29 2.49
N THR A 283 4.71 0.10 2.74
CA THR A 283 3.55 -0.34 1.95
C THR A 283 2.69 0.83 1.46
N ALA A 284 2.49 0.94 0.14
CA ALA A 284 1.45 1.77 -0.45
C ALA A 284 0.13 0.97 -0.52
N ASP A 285 -0.88 1.42 0.22
CA ASP A 285 -2.16 0.73 0.41
C ASP A 285 -3.31 1.55 -0.19
N TYR A 286 -3.72 1.11 -1.38
CA TYR A 286 -4.84 1.65 -2.14
C TYR A 286 -6.13 0.81 -1.99
N SER A 287 -6.22 -0.13 -1.03
CA SER A 287 -7.34 -1.08 -0.83
C SER A 287 -8.73 -0.46 -0.58
N ALA A 288 -8.83 0.86 -0.46
CA ALA A 288 -10.07 1.60 -0.38
C ALA A 288 -10.61 2.09 -1.74
N ARG A 289 -9.81 2.01 -2.81
CA ARG A 289 -10.14 2.47 -4.17
C ARG A 289 -11.02 1.44 -4.89
N THR A 290 -11.86 1.91 -5.81
CA THR A 290 -12.85 1.09 -6.53
C THR A 290 -12.85 1.40 -8.03
N GLY A 291 -11.68 1.68 -8.58
CA GLY A 291 -11.48 2.04 -9.96
C GLY A 291 -10.01 1.96 -10.30
N ASP A 292 -9.77 1.67 -11.57
CA ASP A 292 -8.53 1.22 -12.18
C ASP A 292 -7.33 2.11 -11.77
N LEU A 293 -6.37 1.52 -11.07
CA LEU A 293 -5.13 2.13 -10.63
C LEU A 293 -4.00 1.88 -11.63
N THR A 294 -3.01 2.75 -11.61
CA THR A 294 -1.67 2.45 -12.13
C THR A 294 -0.68 2.85 -11.05
N VAL A 295 0.16 1.94 -10.57
CA VAL A 295 1.13 2.22 -9.50
C VAL A 295 2.47 1.59 -9.88
N THR A 296 3.56 2.37 -9.83
CA THR A 296 4.92 1.90 -10.09
C THR A 296 5.87 2.41 -9.00
N LEU A 297 6.67 1.52 -8.40
CA LEU A 297 7.62 1.88 -7.34
C LEU A 297 8.92 2.52 -7.89
N ASP A 298 8.80 3.51 -8.78
CA ASP A 298 9.94 4.14 -9.49
C ASP A 298 10.24 5.59 -9.07
N GLY A 299 9.44 6.19 -8.18
CA GLY A 299 9.60 7.56 -7.73
C GLY A 299 9.25 8.61 -8.79
N VAL A 300 8.40 8.29 -9.78
CA VAL A 300 7.88 9.23 -10.78
C VAL A 300 6.41 9.56 -10.48
N ALA A 301 6.01 10.80 -10.75
CA ALA A 301 4.66 11.29 -10.44
C ALA A 301 3.64 10.83 -11.51
N ASN A 302 3.23 9.56 -11.46
CA ASN A 302 2.26 8.94 -12.37
C ASN A 302 1.37 7.88 -11.73
N ASP A 303 1.37 7.77 -10.41
CA ASP A 303 0.68 6.70 -9.69
C ASP A 303 -0.75 7.08 -9.29
N GLY A 304 -1.51 6.07 -8.83
CA GLY A 304 -2.87 6.19 -8.33
C GLY A 304 -3.95 6.05 -9.42
N LEU A 305 -5.09 6.70 -9.21
CA LEU A 305 -6.17 6.82 -10.19
C LEU A 305 -5.76 7.68 -11.39
N ALA A 306 -6.46 7.51 -12.51
CA ALA A 306 -6.23 8.30 -13.72
C ALA A 306 -6.27 9.85 -13.49
N SER A 307 -5.09 10.48 -13.55
CA SER A 307 -4.81 11.92 -13.30
C SER A 307 -4.61 12.35 -11.85
N GLU A 308 -4.48 11.41 -10.91
CA GLU A 308 -4.06 11.66 -9.52
C GLU A 308 -2.58 12.04 -9.47
N THR A 309 -1.72 11.24 -10.12
CA THR A 309 -0.28 11.50 -10.30
C THR A 309 0.50 11.54 -9.00
N ASP A 310 0.18 10.60 -8.11
CA ASP A 310 1.00 10.25 -6.96
C ASP A 310 2.42 9.89 -7.39
N ASN A 311 3.36 10.02 -6.45
CA ASN A 311 4.75 9.66 -6.59
C ASN A 311 5.11 8.66 -5.48
N VAL A 312 5.05 7.37 -5.81
CA VAL A 312 5.46 6.32 -4.86
C VAL A 312 6.97 6.11 -4.97
N GLY A 313 7.69 6.37 -3.88
CA GLY A 313 9.14 6.33 -3.84
C GLY A 313 9.73 4.94 -4.10
N THR A 314 10.94 4.91 -4.65
CA THR A 314 11.76 3.68 -4.82
C THR A 314 12.23 3.05 -3.50
N ASP A 315 11.86 3.65 -2.37
CA ASP A 315 12.09 3.22 -1.00
C ASP A 315 10.78 2.81 -0.31
N VAL A 316 9.81 2.35 -1.10
CA VAL A 316 8.61 1.62 -0.70
C VAL A 316 8.71 0.22 -1.31
N GLU A 317 8.39 -0.82 -0.54
CA GLU A 317 8.56 -2.22 -0.94
C GLU A 317 7.26 -2.93 -1.34
N ASN A 318 6.10 -2.48 -0.89
CA ASN A 318 4.86 -3.22 -1.14
C ASN A 318 3.76 -2.35 -1.74
N ILE A 319 2.91 -2.98 -2.55
CA ILE A 319 1.65 -2.40 -3.04
C ILE A 319 0.48 -3.26 -2.59
N THR A 320 -0.63 -2.63 -2.24
CA THR A 320 -1.95 -3.27 -2.23
C THR A 320 -2.87 -2.42 -3.11
N GLY A 321 -3.37 -3.01 -4.20
CA GLY A 321 -4.36 -2.43 -5.09
C GLY A 321 -5.76 -2.37 -4.47
N GLY A 322 -6.75 -2.12 -5.29
CA GLY A 322 -8.11 -1.74 -4.91
C GLY A 322 -9.17 -2.80 -5.22
N ALA A 323 -10.16 -2.35 -5.98
CA ALA A 323 -11.35 -3.12 -6.37
C ALA A 323 -11.75 -2.79 -7.84
N GLY A 324 -10.76 -2.54 -8.69
CA GLY A 324 -10.87 -2.23 -10.12
C GLY A 324 -9.67 -2.87 -10.84
N ASP A 325 -9.64 -2.79 -12.16
CA ASP A 325 -8.67 -3.54 -12.98
C ASP A 325 -7.30 -2.82 -12.94
N ASP A 326 -6.45 -3.15 -11.96
CA ASP A 326 -5.28 -2.37 -11.57
C ASP A 326 -4.01 -2.80 -12.32
N THR A 327 -3.11 -1.85 -12.62
CA THR A 327 -1.77 -2.14 -13.14
C THR A 327 -0.70 -1.81 -12.09
N LEU A 328 -0.15 -2.83 -11.46
CA LEU A 328 0.77 -2.71 -10.32
C LEU A 328 2.16 -3.20 -10.71
N THR A 329 3.18 -2.35 -10.57
CA THR A 329 4.57 -2.68 -10.89
C THR A 329 5.48 -2.38 -9.72
N GLY A 330 6.28 -3.37 -9.33
CA GLY A 330 7.28 -3.23 -8.29
C GLY A 330 8.49 -2.39 -8.73
N SER A 331 9.62 -2.67 -8.12
CA SER A 331 10.80 -1.82 -8.09
C SER A 331 11.99 -2.52 -8.73
N ASN A 332 13.09 -2.64 -7.98
CA ASN A 332 14.22 -3.51 -8.26
C ASN A 332 14.74 -4.15 -6.98
N ILE A 333 13.85 -4.43 -6.04
CA ILE A 333 14.07 -5.16 -4.79
C ILE A 333 12.80 -5.93 -4.48
N GLY A 334 12.92 -6.99 -3.67
CA GLY A 334 11.83 -7.90 -3.31
C GLY A 334 10.59 -7.17 -2.78
N ASN A 335 9.51 -7.26 -3.55
CA ASN A 335 8.24 -6.59 -3.33
C ASN A 335 7.14 -7.60 -2.98
N LYS A 336 6.20 -7.19 -2.13
CA LYS A 336 4.89 -7.85 -2.08
C LYS A 336 3.87 -6.98 -2.79
N ILE A 337 3.27 -7.51 -3.84
CA ILE A 337 2.21 -6.88 -4.61
C ILE A 337 0.95 -7.72 -4.42
N LEU A 338 -0.11 -7.08 -3.94
CA LEU A 338 -1.46 -7.64 -3.89
C LEU A 338 -2.33 -6.83 -4.85
N GLY A 339 -2.99 -7.47 -5.81
CA GLY A 339 -3.99 -6.88 -6.70
C GLY A 339 -5.21 -6.42 -5.91
N GLY A 340 -6.24 -7.27 -5.80
CA GLY A 340 -7.41 -6.99 -4.97
C GLY A 340 -8.67 -7.75 -5.40
N ASP A 341 -9.73 -7.00 -5.70
CA ASP A 341 -10.83 -7.46 -6.55
C ASP A 341 -10.67 -6.76 -7.92
N GLY A 342 -10.86 -7.42 -9.06
CA GLY A 342 -10.64 -6.83 -10.39
C GLY A 342 -9.72 -7.70 -11.24
N ASP A 343 -9.67 -7.45 -12.55
CA ASP A 343 -8.81 -8.21 -13.47
C ASP A 343 -7.42 -7.52 -13.52
N ASP A 344 -6.53 -7.86 -12.58
CA ASP A 344 -5.31 -7.09 -12.31
C ASP A 344 -4.10 -7.50 -13.18
N THR A 345 -3.16 -6.58 -13.40
CA THR A 345 -1.86 -6.84 -14.05
C THR A 345 -0.72 -6.51 -13.10
N LEU A 346 -0.01 -7.54 -12.63
CA LEU A 346 1.08 -7.45 -11.66
C LEU A 346 2.43 -7.71 -12.33
N SER A 347 3.48 -7.03 -11.87
CA SER A 347 4.87 -7.33 -12.27
C SER A 347 5.84 -6.96 -11.15
N GLY A 348 6.81 -7.83 -10.88
CA GLY A 348 7.87 -7.59 -9.89
C GLY A 348 8.71 -6.32 -10.18
N GLY A 349 8.86 -5.98 -11.47
CA GLY A 349 9.48 -4.75 -11.92
C GLY A 349 10.73 -5.02 -12.76
N THR A 350 11.89 -4.53 -12.33
CA THR A 350 13.17 -4.77 -13.03
C THR A 350 14.23 -5.27 -12.07
N GLY A 351 14.56 -6.56 -12.11
CA GLY A 351 15.52 -7.14 -11.17
C GLY A 351 16.86 -6.38 -11.07
N ASN A 352 17.37 -6.24 -9.85
CA ASN A 352 18.72 -5.70 -9.57
C ASN A 352 19.85 -6.71 -9.84
N GLY A 353 19.53 -8.01 -9.98
CA GLY A 353 20.48 -9.08 -10.26
C GLY A 353 21.18 -9.68 -9.02
N ASP A 354 20.61 -9.46 -7.83
CA ASP A 354 20.93 -10.13 -6.57
C ASP A 354 19.66 -10.78 -6.00
N CYS A 355 19.37 -12.01 -6.44
CA CYS A 355 18.25 -12.86 -6.01
C CYS A 355 18.28 -13.27 -4.53
N THR A 356 18.97 -12.52 -3.66
CA THR A 356 18.81 -12.56 -2.21
C THR A 356 18.05 -11.35 -1.66
N LEU A 357 17.74 -10.36 -2.52
CA LEU A 357 17.12 -9.07 -2.20
C LEU A 357 16.01 -8.68 -3.20
N ASP A 358 15.64 -9.59 -4.10
CA ASP A 358 15.01 -9.35 -5.39
C ASP A 358 14.23 -10.66 -5.68
N VAL A 359 13.13 -10.86 -4.97
CA VAL A 359 12.28 -12.06 -4.98
C VAL A 359 10.90 -11.55 -4.61
N ASP A 360 10.00 -11.56 -5.57
CA ASP A 360 8.70 -10.90 -5.46
C ASP A 360 7.61 -11.90 -5.09
N VAL A 361 6.58 -11.39 -4.44
CA VAL A 361 5.36 -12.12 -4.12
C VAL A 361 4.22 -11.37 -4.76
N LEU A 362 3.73 -11.93 -5.86
CA LEU A 362 2.61 -11.41 -6.62
C LEU A 362 1.37 -12.23 -6.22
N GLU A 363 0.40 -11.57 -5.59
CA GLU A 363 -0.89 -12.13 -5.22
C GLU A 363 -1.95 -11.38 -6.04
N GLY A 364 -2.63 -12.04 -6.97
CA GLY A 364 -3.68 -11.43 -7.80
C GLY A 364 -4.88 -11.04 -6.94
N GLY A 365 -5.75 -12.01 -6.66
CA GLY A 365 -6.80 -11.89 -5.67
C GLY A 365 -8.13 -12.47 -6.13
N ALA A 366 -8.94 -11.66 -6.80
CA ALA A 366 -10.28 -12.00 -7.26
C ALA A 366 -10.67 -11.28 -8.56
N GLY A 367 -10.31 -11.89 -9.67
CA GLY A 367 -10.59 -11.54 -11.05
C GLY A 367 -9.76 -12.48 -11.93
N ASP A 368 -9.68 -12.21 -13.23
CA ASP A 368 -8.80 -12.97 -14.12
C ASP A 368 -7.44 -12.24 -14.22
N ASP A 369 -6.50 -12.56 -13.32
CA ASP A 369 -5.27 -11.77 -13.09
C ASP A 369 -4.11 -12.15 -14.03
N ILE A 370 -3.14 -11.24 -14.22
CA ILE A 370 -1.96 -11.44 -15.08
C ILE A 370 -0.65 -11.11 -14.35
N PHE A 371 0.21 -12.13 -14.20
CA PHE A 371 1.59 -12.00 -13.71
C PHE A 371 2.55 -11.83 -14.88
N ASN A 372 3.12 -10.64 -15.05
CA ASN A 372 4.00 -10.29 -16.17
C ASN A 372 5.48 -10.37 -15.77
N GLN A 373 6.13 -11.47 -16.18
CA GLN A 373 7.54 -11.78 -15.88
C GLN A 373 8.53 -11.08 -16.82
N GLY A 374 8.10 -10.08 -17.59
CA GLY A 374 8.99 -9.21 -18.36
C GLY A 374 9.79 -9.92 -19.47
N SER A 375 10.88 -9.28 -19.89
CA SER A 375 11.62 -9.63 -21.13
C SER A 375 12.99 -10.28 -20.94
N ALA A 376 13.39 -10.56 -19.70
CA ALA A 376 14.66 -11.20 -19.39
C ALA A 376 14.61 -11.77 -17.97
N ALA A 377 15.31 -12.88 -17.74
CA ALA A 377 15.40 -13.47 -16.42
C ALA A 377 15.88 -12.50 -15.34
N ASP A 378 15.16 -12.51 -14.23
CA ASP A 378 15.54 -11.93 -12.95
C ASP A 378 15.74 -13.04 -11.92
N CYS A 379 14.77 -13.29 -11.06
CA CYS A 379 14.97 -14.00 -9.80
C CYS A 379 13.66 -14.63 -9.31
N GLY A 380 13.73 -15.89 -8.86
CA GLY A 380 12.55 -16.71 -8.59
C GLY A 380 11.43 -16.07 -7.75
N ASP A 381 10.38 -15.63 -8.44
CA ASP A 381 9.18 -15.00 -7.89
C ASP A 381 8.14 -16.03 -7.43
N SER A 382 7.07 -15.56 -6.77
CA SER A 382 5.92 -16.38 -6.37
C SER A 382 4.62 -15.78 -6.89
N MET A 383 3.95 -16.48 -7.81
CA MET A 383 2.72 -16.06 -8.49
C MET A 383 1.49 -16.79 -7.94
N VAL A 384 0.75 -16.15 -7.02
CA VAL A 384 -0.49 -16.68 -6.44
C VAL A 384 -1.66 -16.00 -7.16
N GLY A 385 -2.41 -16.73 -7.98
CA GLY A 385 -3.62 -16.21 -8.66
C GLY A 385 -4.72 -15.89 -7.66
N GLY A 386 -5.63 -16.84 -7.45
CA GLY A 386 -6.53 -16.87 -6.31
C GLY A 386 -7.96 -17.24 -6.65
N ALA A 387 -8.67 -16.40 -7.39
CA ALA A 387 -10.11 -16.57 -7.63
C ALA A 387 -10.60 -15.99 -8.96
N GLY A 388 -10.07 -16.50 -10.07
CA GLY A 388 -10.62 -16.36 -11.40
C GLY A 388 -10.00 -17.38 -12.35
N THR A 389 -9.41 -16.87 -13.43
CA THR A 389 -8.60 -17.62 -14.41
C THR A 389 -7.26 -16.89 -14.55
N ASP A 390 -6.30 -17.26 -13.73
CA ASP A 390 -5.10 -16.44 -13.51
C ASP A 390 -3.96 -16.83 -14.47
N THR A 391 -3.20 -15.85 -14.95
CA THR A 391 -2.24 -16.02 -16.07
C THR A 391 -0.79 -15.73 -15.65
N ALA A 392 0.09 -16.73 -15.68
CA ALA A 392 1.54 -16.54 -15.71
C ALA A 392 2.00 -16.20 -17.14
N ASN A 393 2.51 -14.98 -17.34
CA ASN A 393 2.84 -14.44 -18.66
C ASN A 393 4.34 -14.23 -18.86
N TYR A 394 4.94 -15.11 -19.65
CA TYR A 394 6.33 -15.07 -20.10
C TYR A 394 6.46 -14.64 -21.58
N GLY A 395 5.39 -14.15 -22.24
CA GLY A 395 5.32 -13.82 -23.68
C GLY A 395 6.28 -12.73 -24.19
N SER A 396 7.16 -12.21 -23.34
CA SER A 396 8.27 -11.31 -23.72
C SER A 396 9.66 -11.96 -23.60
N ARG A 397 9.77 -13.21 -23.13
CA ARG A 397 11.00 -13.99 -23.05
C ARG A 397 11.41 -14.54 -24.41
N THR A 398 12.69 -14.87 -24.57
CA THR A 398 13.29 -15.32 -25.86
C THR A 398 14.32 -16.44 -25.69
N ASN A 399 14.34 -17.09 -24.53
CA ASN A 399 15.17 -18.25 -24.22
C ASN A 399 14.23 -19.34 -23.72
N ASP A 400 14.59 -20.59 -23.97
CA ASP A 400 13.90 -21.80 -23.53
C ASP A 400 13.49 -21.73 -22.04
N LEU A 401 12.19 -21.87 -21.77
CA LEU A 401 11.57 -21.89 -20.45
C LEU A 401 11.30 -23.33 -19.98
N THR A 402 11.18 -23.50 -18.67
CA THR A 402 10.59 -24.70 -18.07
C THR A 402 9.61 -24.26 -16.99
N ILE A 403 8.35 -24.67 -17.09
CA ILE A 403 7.26 -24.22 -16.21
C ILE A 403 6.41 -25.46 -15.83
N ASP A 404 6.14 -25.66 -14.54
CA ASP A 404 5.32 -26.73 -13.98
C ASP A 404 4.38 -26.14 -12.91
N ILE A 405 3.06 -26.22 -13.12
CA ILE A 405 2.07 -25.62 -12.22
C ILE A 405 1.88 -26.49 -10.95
N ASP A 406 2.94 -26.65 -10.15
CA ASP A 406 3.02 -27.52 -8.97
C ASP A 406 3.34 -26.80 -7.63
N ASN A 407 3.55 -25.47 -7.67
CA ASN A 407 3.95 -24.62 -6.55
C ASN A 407 5.39 -24.94 -5.99
N SER A 408 6.24 -25.63 -6.74
CA SER A 408 7.68 -25.69 -6.48
C SER A 408 8.39 -24.43 -7.00
N SER A 409 9.71 -24.32 -6.80
CA SER A 409 10.48 -23.11 -7.14
C SER A 409 11.62 -23.47 -8.10
N ASP A 410 11.24 -23.94 -9.28
CA ASP A 410 12.16 -24.22 -10.38
C ASP A 410 11.64 -23.81 -11.77
N ASP A 411 10.63 -22.92 -11.82
CA ASP A 411 10.05 -22.37 -13.05
C ASP A 411 10.91 -21.26 -13.70
N GLY A 412 10.59 -20.96 -14.96
CA GLY A 412 11.14 -19.85 -15.75
C GLY A 412 12.37 -20.23 -16.57
N GLU A 413 13.29 -19.28 -16.78
CA GLU A 413 14.58 -19.53 -17.42
C GLU A 413 15.51 -20.35 -16.49
N ALA A 414 16.55 -20.96 -17.08
CA ALA A 414 17.47 -21.83 -16.35
C ALA A 414 18.15 -21.15 -15.12
N ALA A 415 17.66 -21.51 -13.93
CA ALA A 415 18.06 -21.00 -12.60
C ALA A 415 17.53 -19.60 -12.21
N GLU A 416 16.43 -19.18 -12.83
CA GLU A 416 15.52 -18.14 -12.33
C GLU A 416 14.83 -18.65 -11.05
N GLY A 417 14.03 -19.70 -11.17
CA GLY A 417 13.46 -20.44 -10.04
C GLY A 417 12.14 -19.86 -9.54
N ASP A 418 11.33 -19.34 -10.47
CA ASP A 418 9.97 -18.89 -10.25
C ASP A 418 9.12 -20.00 -9.63
N ASN A 419 7.95 -19.61 -9.11
CA ASN A 419 7.01 -20.50 -8.46
C ASN A 419 5.58 -20.15 -8.88
N VAL A 420 5.14 -20.81 -9.95
CA VAL A 420 3.76 -20.76 -10.43
C VAL A 420 2.89 -21.66 -9.53
N LYS A 421 1.82 -21.10 -8.98
CA LYS A 421 0.99 -21.81 -8.00
C LYS A 421 -0.10 -22.64 -8.67
N THR A 422 -0.58 -23.66 -7.94
CA THR A 422 -1.70 -24.53 -8.36
C THR A 422 -3.08 -23.85 -8.37
N ASP A 423 -3.11 -22.53 -8.16
CA ASP A 423 -4.25 -21.62 -8.33
C ASP A 423 -3.89 -20.52 -9.35
N VAL A 424 -3.14 -20.92 -10.38
CA VAL A 424 -2.90 -20.22 -11.65
C VAL A 424 -3.27 -21.21 -12.75
N GLU A 425 -4.24 -20.87 -13.59
CA GLU A 425 -4.82 -21.77 -14.58
C GLU A 425 -4.26 -21.56 -15.99
N LYS A 426 -3.63 -20.41 -16.28
CA LYS A 426 -3.08 -20.10 -17.61
C LYS A 426 -1.58 -19.85 -17.57
N VAL A 427 -0.87 -20.39 -18.56
CA VAL A 427 0.53 -20.06 -18.85
C VAL A 427 0.66 -19.59 -20.29
N VAL A 428 1.42 -18.52 -20.51
CA VAL A 428 1.88 -18.06 -21.83
C VAL A 428 3.41 -18.12 -21.84
N GLY A 429 3.97 -19.00 -22.66
CA GLY A 429 5.41 -19.13 -22.91
C GLY A 429 5.97 -17.99 -23.75
N GLY A 430 7.21 -18.13 -24.21
CA GLY A 430 8.00 -17.08 -24.83
C GLY A 430 8.19 -17.27 -26.33
N ALA A 431 9.43 -17.08 -26.77
CA ALA A 431 9.89 -17.34 -28.14
C ALA A 431 11.13 -18.27 -28.14
N GLY A 432 11.19 -19.17 -27.15
CA GLY A 432 12.19 -20.23 -26.99
C GLY A 432 11.58 -21.58 -27.35
N ASP A 433 12.36 -22.67 -27.25
CA ASP A 433 11.81 -24.03 -27.34
C ASP A 433 11.36 -24.44 -25.91
N ASP A 434 10.13 -24.10 -25.53
CA ASP A 434 9.66 -24.07 -24.14
C ASP A 434 9.06 -25.40 -23.67
N VAL A 435 9.12 -25.67 -22.36
CA VAL A 435 8.52 -26.88 -21.74
C VAL A 435 7.52 -26.45 -20.67
N ILE A 436 6.23 -26.68 -20.91
CA ILE A 436 5.14 -26.23 -20.03
C ILE A 436 4.30 -27.43 -19.59
N THR A 437 4.11 -27.58 -18.28
CA THR A 437 3.26 -28.62 -17.67
C THR A 437 2.16 -27.97 -16.85
N GLY A 438 0.91 -28.29 -17.18
CA GLY A 438 -0.30 -27.92 -16.45
C GLY A 438 -0.40 -28.62 -15.09
N SER A 439 -1.49 -28.36 -14.38
CA SER A 439 -1.68 -28.69 -12.99
C SER A 439 -2.42 -30.04 -12.81
N SER A 440 -3.52 -30.03 -12.09
CA SER A 440 -4.56 -31.08 -12.12
C SER A 440 -5.96 -30.47 -12.15
N GLY A 441 -6.01 -29.23 -12.66
CA GLY A 441 -7.17 -28.35 -12.75
C GLY A 441 -7.83 -28.50 -14.10
N ALA A 442 -8.11 -27.38 -14.76
CA ALA A 442 -8.38 -27.33 -16.20
C ALA A 442 -7.56 -26.14 -16.68
N ASP A 443 -6.46 -26.41 -17.37
CA ASP A 443 -5.40 -25.44 -17.61
C ASP A 443 -5.44 -24.92 -19.06
N ILE A 444 -4.94 -23.69 -19.27
CA ILE A 444 -4.85 -23.05 -20.58
C ILE A 444 -3.36 -22.83 -20.90
N LEU A 445 -2.83 -23.53 -21.89
CA LEU A 445 -1.41 -23.53 -22.23
C LEU A 445 -1.20 -22.90 -23.62
N ASP A 446 -0.37 -21.85 -23.69
CA ASP A 446 0.03 -21.14 -24.90
C ASP A 446 1.57 -21.21 -24.96
N GLY A 447 2.14 -21.95 -25.92
CA GLY A 447 3.59 -22.14 -26.03
C GLY A 447 4.30 -20.86 -26.47
N GLY A 448 3.78 -20.25 -27.53
CA GLY A 448 4.12 -18.90 -27.97
C GLY A 448 4.74 -18.88 -29.36
N ALA A 449 6.03 -19.26 -29.46
CA ALA A 449 6.72 -19.42 -30.74
C ALA A 449 8.10 -20.10 -30.59
N GLY A 450 8.16 -21.40 -30.85
CA GLY A 450 9.38 -22.22 -30.87
C GLY A 450 9.02 -23.68 -31.02
N ASP A 451 9.97 -24.62 -30.94
CA ASP A 451 9.60 -26.05 -30.99
C ASP A 451 9.15 -26.51 -29.57
N ASP A 452 7.92 -26.20 -29.16
CA ASP A 452 7.45 -26.29 -27.77
C ASP A 452 7.00 -27.70 -27.33
N THR A 453 6.97 -27.95 -26.02
CA THR A 453 6.47 -29.19 -25.42
C THR A 453 5.49 -28.88 -24.28
N LEU A 454 4.21 -29.10 -24.55
CA LEU A 454 3.08 -28.74 -23.69
C LEU A 454 2.38 -30.00 -23.14
N SER A 455 2.06 -30.02 -21.85
CA SER A 455 1.37 -31.15 -21.20
C SER A 455 0.30 -30.67 -20.23
N GLY A 456 -0.99 -30.85 -20.53
CA GLY A 456 -2.10 -30.50 -19.62
C GLY A 456 -2.13 -31.37 -18.35
N ALA A 457 -1.63 -32.60 -18.49
CA ALA A 457 -1.47 -33.62 -17.46
C ALA A 457 -2.78 -34.25 -16.97
N ALA A 458 -3.66 -33.50 -16.31
CA ALA A 458 -4.92 -34.03 -15.81
C ALA A 458 -5.95 -32.93 -15.54
N GLY A 459 -6.63 -32.50 -16.58
CA GLY A 459 -7.77 -31.60 -16.52
C GLY A 459 -8.71 -31.83 -17.70
N ASP A 460 -9.57 -30.85 -17.95
CA ASP A 460 -10.20 -30.70 -19.26
C ASP A 460 -9.48 -29.51 -19.92
N ASP A 461 -8.29 -29.77 -20.49
CA ASP A 461 -7.27 -28.75 -20.75
C ASP A 461 -7.39 -28.11 -22.14
N THR A 462 -6.87 -26.89 -22.33
CA THR A 462 -6.91 -26.15 -23.60
C THR A 462 -5.53 -25.69 -24.04
N PHE A 463 -5.11 -26.07 -25.24
CA PHE A 463 -3.88 -25.62 -25.89
C PHE A 463 -4.21 -24.52 -26.91
N LEU A 464 -3.60 -23.35 -26.78
CA LEU A 464 -3.88 -22.18 -27.62
C LEU A 464 -2.84 -22.03 -28.73
N GLU A 465 -3.28 -22.09 -29.98
CA GLU A 465 -2.42 -22.10 -31.16
C GLU A 465 -2.50 -20.76 -31.92
N GLY A 466 -1.71 -19.80 -31.43
CA GLY A 466 -1.77 -18.40 -31.84
C GLY A 466 -1.44 -18.14 -33.32
N ALA A 467 -2.06 -17.11 -33.90
CA ALA A 467 -1.80 -16.68 -35.29
C ALA A 467 -0.35 -16.22 -35.59
N ALA A 468 0.47 -16.07 -34.55
CA ALA A 468 1.86 -15.66 -34.62
C ALA A 468 2.85 -16.79 -34.28
N ASP A 469 2.33 -17.94 -33.83
CA ASP A 469 3.11 -19.13 -33.58
C ASP A 469 3.76 -19.63 -34.89
N SER A 470 4.92 -20.26 -34.75
CA SER A 470 5.67 -20.86 -35.85
C SER A 470 6.59 -21.97 -35.34
N GLY A 471 6.02 -22.88 -34.54
CA GLY A 471 6.68 -23.98 -33.87
C GLY A 471 6.66 -25.34 -34.58
N SER A 472 7.05 -26.37 -33.83
CA SER A 472 6.96 -27.80 -34.17
C SER A 472 6.54 -28.59 -32.93
N ASP A 473 5.31 -28.34 -32.51
CA ASP A 473 4.93 -28.46 -31.10
C ASP A 473 4.51 -29.87 -30.72
N VAL A 474 4.68 -30.20 -29.43
CA VAL A 474 4.26 -31.48 -28.85
C VAL A 474 3.23 -31.21 -27.76
N MET A 475 1.96 -31.39 -28.10
CA MET A 475 0.83 -31.21 -27.18
C MET A 475 0.33 -32.55 -26.65
N ASN A 476 0.30 -32.71 -25.33
CA ASN A 476 -0.23 -33.90 -24.67
C ASN A 476 -1.28 -33.51 -23.62
N GLY A 477 -2.57 -33.65 -23.91
CA GLY A 477 -3.66 -33.33 -22.97
C GLY A 477 -3.54 -34.16 -21.70
N GLY A 478 -3.84 -35.45 -21.81
CA GLY A 478 -3.42 -36.46 -20.86
C GLY A 478 -4.58 -37.18 -20.17
N LEU A 479 -5.32 -36.53 -19.28
CA LEU A 479 -6.39 -37.15 -18.49
C LEU A 479 -7.62 -36.25 -18.28
N GLY A 480 -8.38 -36.01 -19.35
CA GLY A 480 -9.80 -35.64 -19.23
C GLY A 480 -10.49 -35.60 -20.58
N THR A 481 -10.96 -34.42 -20.98
CA THR A 481 -11.32 -34.10 -22.37
C THR A 481 -10.61 -32.83 -22.78
N ASP A 482 -9.56 -32.99 -23.59
CA ASP A 482 -8.57 -31.95 -23.85
C ASP A 482 -8.74 -31.38 -25.27
N THR A 483 -8.54 -30.07 -25.46
CA THR A 483 -8.85 -29.34 -26.71
C THR A 483 -7.65 -28.53 -27.22
N VAL A 484 -7.42 -28.54 -28.53
CA VAL A 484 -6.54 -27.56 -29.20
C VAL A 484 -7.38 -26.50 -29.93
N ASP A 485 -7.04 -25.23 -29.70
CA ASP A 485 -7.71 -24.05 -30.27
C ASP A 485 -6.80 -23.37 -31.31
N TYR A 486 -7.03 -23.72 -32.58
CA TYR A 486 -6.45 -23.09 -33.76
C TYR A 486 -7.33 -21.95 -34.33
N SER A 487 -8.34 -21.44 -33.60
CA SER A 487 -9.30 -20.43 -34.12
C SER A 487 -8.67 -19.12 -34.56
N ALA A 488 -7.44 -18.84 -34.12
CA ALA A 488 -6.63 -17.71 -34.55
C ALA A 488 -5.97 -17.91 -35.94
N ARG A 489 -5.83 -19.16 -36.41
CA ARG A 489 -5.21 -19.51 -37.70
C ARG A 489 -6.18 -19.21 -38.86
N VAL A 490 -5.61 -18.89 -40.03
CA VAL A 490 -6.35 -18.38 -41.22
C VAL A 490 -5.93 -19.07 -42.53
N ALA A 491 -5.31 -20.24 -42.42
CA ALA A 491 -4.79 -20.99 -43.54
C ALA A 491 -5.00 -22.49 -43.29
N ASP A 492 -5.29 -23.20 -44.38
CA ASP A 492 -5.63 -24.61 -44.46
C ASP A 492 -4.77 -25.46 -43.49
N LEU A 493 -5.42 -26.04 -42.48
CA LEU A 493 -4.86 -26.95 -41.50
C LEU A 493 -4.96 -28.40 -42.00
N THR A 494 -4.13 -29.28 -41.46
CA THR A 494 -4.36 -30.72 -41.56
C THR A 494 -4.10 -31.31 -40.19
N VAL A 495 -5.13 -31.88 -39.56
CA VAL A 495 -5.09 -32.32 -38.15
C VAL A 495 -5.48 -33.80 -38.06
N THR A 496 -4.71 -34.62 -37.35
CA THR A 496 -5.06 -36.03 -37.10
C THR A 496 -4.89 -36.38 -35.61
N LEU A 497 -6.00 -36.45 -34.88
CA LEU A 497 -5.99 -36.75 -33.45
C LEU A 497 -5.45 -38.16 -33.16
N CYS A 498 -4.53 -38.24 -32.20
CA CYS A 498 -3.84 -39.48 -31.85
C CYS A 498 -3.92 -39.81 -30.35
N MET A 499 -4.35 -41.04 -30.05
CA MET A 499 -4.53 -41.53 -28.69
C MET A 499 -3.38 -42.44 -28.26
N ASP A 500 -2.57 -42.00 -27.29
CA ASP A 500 -1.57 -42.84 -26.61
C ASP A 500 -1.79 -42.85 -25.09
N SER A 501 -2.67 -43.75 -24.67
CA SER A 501 -2.96 -44.05 -23.25
C SER A 501 -1.74 -44.46 -22.39
N ALA A 502 -0.54 -44.64 -22.97
CA ALA A 502 0.69 -44.82 -22.21
C ALA A 502 1.41 -43.50 -21.88
N ALA A 503 1.08 -42.40 -22.56
CA ALA A 503 1.67 -41.07 -22.39
C ALA A 503 0.93 -40.17 -21.37
N ALA A 504 -0.25 -40.58 -20.90
CA ALA A 504 -1.11 -39.90 -19.91
C ALA A 504 -0.51 -39.71 -18.49
N THR A 505 0.82 -39.75 -18.33
CA THR A 505 1.52 -39.47 -17.07
C THR A 505 2.87 -38.74 -17.28
N GLY A 506 2.98 -37.86 -18.28
CA GLY A 506 4.08 -36.87 -18.37
C GLY A 506 5.47 -37.37 -18.78
N ASP A 507 5.57 -38.39 -19.65
CA ASP A 507 6.84 -38.74 -20.35
C ASP A 507 6.50 -39.22 -21.76
N SER A 508 6.23 -38.27 -22.66
CA SER A 508 5.88 -38.55 -24.05
C SER A 508 7.13 -38.99 -24.84
N THR A 509 7.50 -40.27 -24.72
CA THR A 509 8.35 -40.90 -25.73
C THR A 509 7.52 -41.17 -26.98
N VAL A 510 7.24 -40.11 -27.74
CA VAL A 510 6.34 -40.04 -28.90
C VAL A 510 6.39 -41.34 -29.73
N GLY A 511 5.37 -42.18 -29.53
CA GLY A 511 5.43 -43.61 -29.86
C GLY A 511 4.83 -43.93 -31.22
N ASP A 512 3.49 -44.03 -31.25
CA ASP A 512 2.70 -44.18 -32.48
C ASP A 512 2.32 -42.80 -33.07
N CYS A 513 2.15 -41.77 -32.22
CA CYS A 513 1.72 -40.43 -32.66
C CYS A 513 2.81 -39.62 -33.40
N ALA A 514 4.09 -40.02 -33.33
CA ALA A 514 5.25 -39.33 -33.91
C ALA A 514 5.30 -39.29 -35.46
N THR A 515 4.21 -39.66 -36.12
CA THR A 515 4.08 -39.62 -37.58
C THR A 515 2.96 -38.72 -38.06
N HIS A 516 2.16 -38.17 -37.15
CA HIS A 516 1.30 -37.04 -37.43
C HIS A 516 2.17 -35.77 -37.47
N ASN A 517 1.63 -34.78 -38.15
CA ASN A 517 2.28 -33.55 -38.57
C ASN A 517 1.08 -32.64 -38.78
N ASP A 518 0.61 -32.14 -37.64
CA ASP A 518 -0.63 -31.41 -37.52
C ASP A 518 -0.36 -29.91 -37.73
N GLY A 519 -1.37 -29.06 -37.58
CA GLY A 519 -1.22 -27.60 -37.78
C GLY A 519 -0.98 -27.20 -39.24
N LEU A 520 -0.20 -26.12 -39.46
CA LEU A 520 0.08 -25.63 -40.81
C LEU A 520 1.25 -26.38 -41.48
N ALA A 521 1.27 -26.29 -42.81
CA ALA A 521 2.28 -26.92 -43.66
C ALA A 521 3.73 -26.41 -43.41
N GLY A 522 4.40 -27.00 -42.43
CA GLY A 522 5.77 -26.71 -42.05
C GLY A 522 5.98 -26.58 -40.54
N GLU A 523 4.91 -26.55 -39.76
CA GLU A 523 4.93 -26.50 -38.29
C GLU A 523 5.15 -27.92 -37.74
N LEU A 524 4.42 -28.93 -38.23
CA LEU A 524 4.66 -30.35 -37.89
C LEU A 524 4.26 -30.75 -36.45
N ASP A 525 3.23 -30.10 -35.92
CA ASP A 525 2.70 -30.32 -34.57
C ASP A 525 2.34 -31.79 -34.34
N GLN A 526 2.32 -32.20 -33.08
CA GLN A 526 2.01 -33.57 -32.67
C GLN A 526 1.00 -33.55 -31.53
N LEU A 527 -0.27 -33.80 -31.88
CA LEU A 527 -1.37 -33.88 -30.91
C LEU A 527 -1.45 -35.28 -30.30
N ILE A 528 -1.48 -35.38 -28.97
CA ILE A 528 -1.44 -36.64 -28.22
C ILE A 528 -2.48 -36.58 -27.10
N ASN A 529 -3.41 -37.54 -27.06
CA ASN A 529 -4.51 -37.55 -26.06
C ASN A 529 -5.24 -36.19 -26.03
N ILE A 530 -5.70 -35.75 -27.21
CA ILE A 530 -6.52 -34.57 -27.43
C ILE A 530 -7.80 -35.07 -28.09
N GLU A 531 -8.96 -34.75 -27.53
CA GLU A 531 -10.29 -35.12 -28.07
C GLU A 531 -10.98 -33.94 -28.79
N GLY A 532 -10.56 -32.70 -28.50
CA GLY A 532 -11.15 -31.47 -29.03
C GLY A 532 -10.26 -30.79 -30.07
N VAL A 533 -10.85 -30.35 -31.19
CA VAL A 533 -10.22 -29.43 -32.15
C VAL A 533 -11.19 -28.31 -32.45
N GLN A 534 -10.76 -27.06 -32.24
CA GLN A 534 -11.40 -25.88 -32.79
C GLN A 534 -10.49 -25.31 -33.87
N ALA A 535 -10.90 -25.40 -35.12
CA ALA A 535 -10.12 -24.98 -36.28
C ALA A 535 -10.40 -23.52 -36.69
N GLY A 536 -9.82 -23.10 -37.82
CA GLY A 536 -9.57 -21.68 -38.10
C GLY A 536 -10.53 -21.04 -39.08
N THR A 537 -9.98 -20.25 -40.01
CA THR A 537 -10.69 -19.78 -41.21
C THR A 537 -10.04 -20.29 -42.51
N GLY A 538 -9.47 -21.51 -42.47
CA GLY A 538 -8.86 -22.21 -43.61
C GLY A 538 -9.84 -23.18 -44.26
N ASP A 539 -9.47 -23.80 -45.39
CA ASP A 539 -10.19 -24.99 -45.89
C ASP A 539 -9.55 -26.23 -45.19
N ASP A 540 -10.05 -26.63 -44.03
CA ASP A 540 -9.32 -27.48 -43.06
C ASP A 540 -9.63 -29.00 -43.22
N ASP A 541 -8.60 -29.87 -43.07
CA ASP A 541 -8.71 -31.34 -43.17
C ASP A 541 -8.49 -31.99 -41.78
N ILE A 542 -9.58 -32.30 -41.08
CA ILE A 542 -9.59 -32.75 -39.68
C ILE A 542 -10.01 -34.22 -39.60
N THR A 543 -9.14 -35.06 -39.04
CA THR A 543 -9.42 -36.47 -38.74
C THR A 543 -9.35 -36.70 -37.23
N GLY A 544 -10.47 -37.14 -36.65
CA GLY A 544 -10.57 -37.60 -35.27
C GLY A 544 -9.88 -38.95 -35.05
N SER A 545 -10.14 -39.52 -33.88
CA SER A 545 -9.32 -40.55 -33.27
C SER A 545 -10.00 -41.94 -33.30
N THR A 546 -9.94 -42.65 -32.17
CA THR A 546 -10.80 -43.82 -31.88
C THR A 546 -11.48 -43.68 -30.51
N GLY A 547 -11.45 -42.47 -29.95
CA GLY A 547 -12.12 -42.02 -28.74
C GLY A 547 -13.45 -41.35 -29.11
N ASN A 548 -13.98 -40.50 -28.23
CA ASN A 548 -15.13 -39.67 -28.56
C ASN A 548 -14.63 -38.25 -28.78
N ASP A 549 -14.68 -37.74 -30.00
CA ASP A 549 -14.03 -36.47 -30.35
C ASP A 549 -15.05 -35.32 -30.53
N THR A 550 -14.59 -34.07 -30.35
CA THR A 550 -15.36 -32.84 -30.63
C THR A 550 -14.57 -32.00 -31.64
N LEU A 551 -15.10 -31.87 -32.85
CA LEU A 551 -14.39 -31.30 -34.00
C LEU A 551 -15.20 -30.14 -34.57
N GLU A 552 -14.65 -28.94 -34.57
CA GLU A 552 -15.26 -27.70 -35.08
C GLU A 552 -14.37 -27.14 -36.21
N GLY A 553 -14.92 -27.02 -37.42
CA GLY A 553 -14.20 -26.55 -38.62
C GLY A 553 -13.98 -25.03 -38.65
N GLY A 554 -14.99 -24.27 -38.22
CA GLY A 554 -14.91 -22.81 -38.11
C GLY A 554 -15.45 -22.09 -39.34
N ALA A 555 -14.59 -21.76 -40.31
CA ALA A 555 -15.02 -21.07 -41.53
C ALA A 555 -14.16 -21.42 -42.77
N GLY A 556 -14.71 -22.23 -43.66
CA GLY A 556 -14.01 -22.75 -44.83
C GLY A 556 -14.86 -23.73 -45.64
N ASP A 557 -14.31 -24.29 -46.72
CA ASP A 557 -14.90 -25.49 -47.36
C ASP A 557 -14.31 -26.75 -46.68
N ASP A 558 -14.70 -27.05 -45.43
CA ASP A 558 -13.99 -27.99 -44.55
C ASP A 558 -14.22 -29.48 -44.86
N THR A 559 -13.27 -30.32 -44.44
CA THR A 559 -13.36 -31.79 -44.51
C THR A 559 -13.09 -32.40 -43.14
N ILE A 560 -14.13 -32.93 -42.49
CA ILE A 560 -14.04 -33.49 -41.13
C ILE A 560 -14.47 -34.96 -41.11
N ALA A 561 -13.70 -35.81 -40.45
CA ALA A 561 -14.02 -37.21 -40.19
C ALA A 561 -13.81 -37.57 -38.71
N GLY A 562 -14.86 -37.91 -37.96
CA GLY A 562 -14.77 -38.29 -36.54
C GLY A 562 -13.95 -39.57 -36.33
N GLY A 563 -14.15 -40.56 -37.19
CA GLY A 563 -13.33 -41.77 -37.24
C GLY A 563 -14.02 -42.95 -36.58
N GLY A 564 -14.05 -42.99 -35.25
CA GLY A 564 -14.84 -44.00 -34.54
C GLY A 564 -14.91 -43.76 -33.04
N GLY A 565 -16.12 -43.57 -32.54
CA GLY A 565 -16.35 -42.95 -31.25
C GLY A 565 -17.82 -42.81 -30.91
N ALA A 566 -18.18 -41.59 -30.55
CA ALA A 566 -19.55 -41.08 -30.56
C ALA A 566 -19.39 -39.56 -30.60
N ASP A 567 -19.21 -39.07 -31.81
CA ASP A 567 -18.46 -37.84 -32.06
C ASP A 567 -19.38 -36.64 -32.23
N SER A 568 -18.87 -35.43 -31.97
CA SER A 568 -19.60 -34.18 -32.16
C SER A 568 -18.88 -33.32 -33.19
N ILE A 569 -19.42 -33.27 -34.40
CA ILE A 569 -18.79 -32.69 -35.59
C ILE A 569 -19.59 -31.47 -36.03
N PHE A 570 -18.92 -30.32 -36.17
CA PHE A 570 -19.47 -29.04 -36.58
C PHE A 570 -18.65 -28.49 -37.76
N GLY A 571 -19.31 -28.16 -38.87
CA GLY A 571 -18.66 -27.52 -40.03
C GLY A 571 -18.74 -25.99 -40.04
N ASP A 572 -19.76 -25.43 -39.38
CA ASP A 572 -19.96 -23.99 -39.16
C ASP A 572 -20.21 -23.11 -40.40
N ASP A 573 -19.26 -22.31 -40.92
CA ASP A 573 -19.50 -21.36 -42.02
C ASP A 573 -18.86 -21.83 -43.36
N ASP A 574 -19.63 -21.80 -44.47
CA ASP A 574 -19.29 -22.23 -45.87
C ASP A 574 -19.57 -23.74 -46.21
N ASP A 575 -19.07 -24.32 -47.32
CA ASP A 575 -19.64 -25.56 -47.95
C ASP A 575 -18.93 -26.90 -47.54
N ASP A 576 -19.27 -27.48 -46.38
CA ASP A 576 -18.52 -28.59 -45.76
C ASP A 576 -18.73 -30.04 -46.28
N THR A 577 -17.78 -30.92 -45.93
CA THR A 577 -17.84 -32.39 -46.07
C THR A 577 -17.56 -33.10 -44.74
N LEU A 578 -18.60 -33.60 -44.09
CA LEU A 578 -18.56 -34.18 -42.73
C LEU A 578 -18.84 -35.69 -42.74
N THR A 579 -18.05 -36.46 -41.99
CA THR A 579 -18.21 -37.91 -41.84
C THR A 579 -18.14 -38.31 -40.37
N GLY A 580 -19.12 -39.06 -39.86
CA GLY A 580 -19.10 -39.61 -38.49
C GLY A 580 -18.09 -40.74 -38.39
N GLY A 581 -18.54 -41.97 -38.58
CA GLY A 581 -17.66 -43.14 -38.72
C GLY A 581 -18.24 -44.38 -38.05
N ASP A 582 -17.43 -45.04 -37.22
CA ASP A 582 -17.89 -46.13 -36.34
C ASP A 582 -18.41 -45.54 -35.01
N GLY A 583 -19.66 -45.05 -34.94
CA GLY A 583 -20.16 -44.37 -33.72
C GLY A 583 -21.68 -44.32 -33.53
N ASP A 584 -22.13 -43.42 -32.64
CA ASP A 584 -23.51 -42.90 -32.54
C ASP A 584 -23.35 -41.37 -32.58
N ASP A 585 -23.22 -40.79 -33.78
CA ASP A 585 -22.57 -39.47 -33.96
C ASP A 585 -23.55 -38.29 -34.03
N TYR A 586 -23.07 -37.08 -33.73
CA TYR A 586 -23.76 -35.81 -33.96
C TYR A 586 -23.00 -35.00 -35.01
N ILE A 587 -23.67 -34.66 -36.11
CA ILE A 587 -23.07 -33.94 -37.25
C ILE A 587 -23.93 -32.71 -37.57
N ASP A 588 -23.38 -31.50 -37.43
CA ASP A 588 -24.05 -30.24 -37.79
C ASP A 588 -23.28 -29.50 -38.88
N GLY A 589 -23.87 -29.42 -40.06
CA GLY A 589 -23.24 -28.78 -41.23
C GLY A 589 -23.28 -27.25 -41.24
N GLY A 590 -23.81 -26.61 -40.20
CA GLY A 590 -23.77 -25.14 -40.14
C GLY A 590 -24.43 -24.45 -41.35
N ALA A 591 -23.71 -23.57 -42.02
CA ALA A 591 -24.23 -22.46 -42.80
C ALA A 591 -23.83 -22.46 -44.29
N GLY A 592 -23.86 -23.61 -44.98
CA GLY A 592 -23.59 -23.67 -46.43
C GLY A 592 -24.46 -24.63 -47.24
N THR A 593 -23.78 -25.43 -48.06
CA THR A 593 -24.31 -26.49 -48.95
C THR A 593 -23.64 -27.83 -48.65
N ASP A 594 -23.71 -28.18 -47.38
CA ASP A 594 -22.90 -29.16 -46.69
C ASP A 594 -23.33 -30.62 -46.99
N THR A 595 -22.36 -31.53 -46.92
CA THR A 595 -22.50 -32.96 -47.21
C THR A 595 -22.16 -33.77 -45.96
N GLY A 596 -23.06 -34.66 -45.51
CA GLY A 596 -22.88 -35.41 -44.27
C GLY A 596 -23.18 -36.91 -44.40
N ASP A 597 -22.29 -37.77 -43.90
CA ASP A 597 -22.52 -39.20 -43.77
C ASP A 597 -22.11 -39.71 -42.37
N GLY A 598 -23.06 -40.19 -41.56
CA GLY A 598 -22.75 -40.85 -40.28
C GLY A 598 -22.03 -42.21 -40.43
N GLU A 599 -21.99 -42.77 -41.64
CA GLU A 599 -21.49 -44.12 -41.96
C GLU A 599 -22.14 -45.28 -41.17
N ALA A 600 -21.61 -45.64 -39.99
CA ALA A 600 -21.76 -46.96 -39.40
C ALA A 600 -22.40 -47.00 -38.00
N GLY A 601 -23.24 -46.02 -37.66
CA GLY A 601 -24.04 -46.02 -36.43
C GLY A 601 -25.45 -46.60 -36.54
N ASP A 602 -26.01 -46.95 -35.37
CA ASP A 602 -27.45 -47.24 -35.17
C ASP A 602 -28.06 -46.08 -34.33
N GLY A 603 -27.61 -44.83 -34.57
CA GLY A 603 -27.96 -43.66 -33.75
C GLY A 603 -27.68 -42.25 -34.31
N ASP A 604 -27.02 -42.11 -35.47
CA ASP A 604 -26.44 -40.83 -35.94
C ASP A 604 -27.47 -39.73 -36.19
N ILE A 605 -27.22 -38.54 -35.65
CA ILE A 605 -28.04 -37.34 -35.83
C ILE A 605 -27.30 -36.37 -36.74
N CYS A 606 -27.83 -36.10 -37.93
CA CYS A 606 -27.28 -35.10 -38.83
C CYS A 606 -28.23 -33.92 -39.03
N THR A 607 -27.76 -32.71 -38.78
CA THR A 607 -28.46 -31.45 -39.02
C THR A 607 -27.73 -30.60 -40.05
N GLN A 608 -28.53 -29.77 -40.75
CA GLN A 608 -28.13 -28.77 -41.76
C GLN A 608 -27.50 -29.33 -43.06
N VAL A 609 -26.72 -30.42 -42.99
CA VAL A 609 -26.16 -31.19 -44.11
C VAL A 609 -27.19 -31.77 -45.10
N THR A 610 -26.69 -32.30 -46.22
CA THR A 610 -27.39 -33.26 -47.09
C THR A 610 -27.08 -34.73 -46.71
N PRO A 611 -27.92 -35.40 -45.90
CA PRO A 611 -27.54 -36.67 -45.27
C PRO A 611 -27.72 -37.89 -46.17
N THR A 612 -26.79 -38.85 -46.07
CA THR A 612 -26.89 -40.18 -46.72
C THR A 612 -27.42 -41.29 -45.80
N ASN A 613 -27.05 -41.34 -44.52
CA ASN A 613 -27.36 -42.49 -43.62
C ASN A 613 -28.01 -42.17 -42.24
N CYS A 614 -28.25 -40.91 -41.88
CA CYS A 614 -28.58 -40.51 -40.49
C CYS A 614 -30.03 -40.81 -40.02
N GLU A 615 -30.22 -41.05 -38.71
CA GLU A 615 -31.50 -41.29 -38.03
C GLU A 615 -32.12 -40.00 -37.42
N LEU A 616 -33.13 -39.41 -38.11
CA LEU A 616 -33.89 -38.20 -37.69
C LEU A 616 -35.15 -38.47 -36.84
#